data_AF-A0A1G9CID0-F1
#
_entry.id   AF-A0A1G9CID0-F1
#
_cell.length_a   1.000
_cell.length_b   1.000
_cell.length_c   1.000
_cell.angle_alpha   90.00
_cell.angle_beta   90.00
_cell.angle_gamma   90.00
#
_symmetry.space_group_name_H-M   'P 1'
#
loop_
_entity.id
_entity.type
_entity.pdbx_description
1 polymer ?
#
loop_
_entity_poly.entity_id
_entity_poly.type
_entity_poly.pdbx_seq_one_letter_code
_entity_poly.pdbx_strand_id
1 'polypeptide(L)'
;MSVKVEVGAGGIPHNRILIYGLVGSLILIYLTYLNTITGTQYFSFFGGLAAVAALLWGTDTIKHLCSYGLGTGVPSAGMIALGSGVIAALVGATTGIFAPIVTIIVAAIIGGVAGIMANHIVRMDIPVMIASLTELAIVGAMTVLGLAAMTAGTFQFLGLISGTIVILGFVVETYEASVIGGSIIAVIFMLGAIAIQHSFNACLGPGEKQDRTLMLAAECGFLSMIPIAIISFAFIAFLPALISLLVSVIGWFYTYMRYIELAKRDAYAWLDAQPILEPEGGA
;
A
#
# COMPACT_ATOMS: atom_id res chain seq x y z
N MET A 1 -6.06 -21.25 -32.88
CA MET A 1 -6.72 -21.15 -31.56
C MET A 1 -6.53 -19.73 -31.07
N SER A 2 -7.60 -18.93 -30.95
CA SER A 2 -7.51 -17.65 -30.24
C SER A 2 -7.50 -17.97 -28.75
N VAL A 3 -6.38 -17.73 -28.08
CA VAL A 3 -6.33 -17.74 -26.63
C VAL A 3 -7.20 -16.57 -26.18
N LYS A 4 -8.46 -16.86 -25.82
CA LYS A 4 -9.26 -15.91 -25.05
C LYS A 4 -8.50 -15.71 -23.75
N VAL A 5 -7.91 -14.52 -23.59
CA VAL A 5 -7.50 -14.01 -22.29
C VAL A 5 -8.80 -13.83 -21.51
N GLU A 6 -9.25 -14.88 -20.84
CA GLU A 6 -10.41 -14.78 -19.97
C GLU A 6 -10.02 -13.84 -18.82
N VAL A 7 -10.77 -12.75 -18.72
CA VAL A 7 -10.71 -11.83 -17.58
C VAL A 7 -10.87 -12.71 -16.34
N GLY A 8 -9.82 -12.85 -15.54
CA GLY A 8 -9.84 -13.69 -14.35
C GLY A 8 -11.04 -13.30 -13.49
N ALA A 9 -12.05 -14.17 -13.43
CA ALA A 9 -13.33 -13.90 -12.78
C ALA A 9 -13.09 -13.65 -11.29
N GLY A 10 -12.94 -12.38 -10.92
CA GLY A 10 -12.80 -11.95 -9.53
C GLY A 10 -14.10 -12.17 -8.78
N GLY A 11 -14.02 -12.78 -7.60
CA GLY A 11 -15.19 -12.99 -6.75
C GLY A 11 -15.81 -11.68 -6.24
N ILE A 12 -14.99 -10.65 -5.99
CA ILE A 12 -15.44 -9.33 -5.53
C ILE A 12 -15.23 -8.31 -6.66
N PRO A 13 -16.27 -7.52 -7.03
CA PRO A 13 -16.13 -6.46 -8.03
C PRO A 13 -15.10 -5.40 -7.63
N HIS A 14 -14.29 -4.95 -8.59
CA HIS A 14 -13.24 -3.95 -8.42
C HIS A 14 -13.73 -2.67 -7.69
N ASN A 15 -14.87 -2.11 -8.12
CA ASN A 15 -15.46 -0.91 -7.50
C ASN A 15 -15.75 -1.09 -6.01
N ARG A 16 -16.07 -2.31 -5.55
CA ARG A 16 -16.28 -2.56 -4.11
C ARG A 16 -14.95 -2.57 -3.36
N ILE A 17 -13.91 -3.19 -3.93
CA ILE A 17 -12.56 -3.20 -3.35
C ILE A 17 -12.02 -1.77 -3.28
N LEU A 18 -12.19 -0.98 -4.33
CA LEU A 18 -11.85 0.45 -4.36
C LEU A 18 -12.52 1.21 -3.22
N ILE A 19 -13.84 1.08 -3.07
CA ILE A 19 -14.58 1.77 -2.00
C ILE A 19 -14.08 1.32 -0.63
N TYR A 20 -13.88 0.03 -0.40
CA TYR A 20 -13.38 -0.48 0.88
C TYR A 20 -11.96 0.00 1.18
N GLY A 21 -11.07 0.02 0.20
CA GLY A 21 -9.71 0.51 0.35
C GLY A 21 -9.66 2.01 0.59
N LEU A 22 -10.39 2.80 -0.19
CA LEU A 22 -10.44 4.26 -0.06
C LEU A 22 -11.07 4.69 1.28
N VAL A 23 -12.28 4.22 1.58
CA VAL A 23 -12.99 4.58 2.80
C VAL A 23 -12.27 4.00 4.02
N GLY A 24 -11.81 2.75 3.94
CA GLY A 24 -11.07 2.10 5.01
C GLY A 24 -9.79 2.85 5.34
N SER A 25 -8.93 3.10 4.34
CA SER A 25 -7.68 3.85 4.56
C SER A 25 -7.94 5.26 5.09
N LEU A 26 -8.92 5.98 4.54
CA LEU A 26 -9.27 7.32 4.99
C LEU A 26 -9.70 7.36 6.46
N ILE A 27 -10.63 6.50 6.85
CA ILE A 27 -11.11 6.42 8.24
C ILE A 27 -9.95 6.03 9.17
N LEU A 28 -9.15 5.04 8.80
CA LEU A 28 -8.05 4.54 9.64
C LEU A 28 -6.95 5.60 9.82
N ILE A 29 -6.61 6.39 8.81
CA ILE A 29 -5.69 7.54 9.00
C ILE A 29 -6.32 8.55 9.95
N TYR A 30 -7.61 8.89 9.79
CA TYR A 30 -8.29 9.81 10.70
C TYR A 30 -8.35 9.30 12.14
N LEU A 31 -8.42 7.98 12.37
CA LEU A 31 -8.37 7.42 13.72
C LEU A 31 -7.03 7.69 14.42
N THR A 32 -5.94 7.90 13.69
CA THR A 32 -4.67 8.35 14.30
C THR A 32 -4.79 9.76 14.90
N TYR A 33 -5.72 10.60 14.42
CA TYR A 33 -5.96 11.94 14.97
C TYR A 33 -6.52 11.91 16.40
N LEU A 34 -7.05 10.75 16.85
CA LEU A 34 -7.42 10.55 18.24
C LEU A 34 -6.22 10.71 19.19
N ASN A 35 -4.99 10.51 18.71
CA ASN A 35 -3.78 10.83 19.46
C ASN A 35 -3.74 12.30 19.88
N THR A 36 -4.06 13.22 18.96
CA THR A 36 -4.11 14.67 19.24
C THR A 36 -5.24 15.01 20.21
N ILE A 37 -6.42 14.40 20.05
CA ILE A 37 -7.60 14.69 20.88
C ILE A 37 -7.42 14.17 22.30
N THR A 38 -6.82 12.98 22.46
CA THR A 38 -6.67 12.31 23.76
C THR A 38 -5.35 12.65 24.46
N GLY A 39 -4.41 13.31 23.78
CA GLY A 39 -3.06 13.53 24.29
C GLY A 39 -2.26 12.23 24.46
N THR A 40 -2.57 11.20 23.65
CA THR A 40 -1.90 9.90 23.70
C THR A 40 -1.28 9.57 22.35
N GLN A 41 -0.55 8.45 22.25
CA GLN A 41 -0.01 7.93 21.00
C GLN A 41 -0.53 6.52 20.70
N TYR A 42 -1.48 6.01 21.49
CA TYR A 42 -1.91 4.61 21.39
C TYR A 42 -2.64 4.27 20.08
N PHE A 43 -3.14 5.28 19.36
CA PHE A 43 -3.89 5.11 18.12
C PHE A 43 -3.00 5.09 16.87
N SER A 44 -1.66 5.15 17.01
CA SER A 44 -0.72 5.20 15.88
C SER A 44 -0.82 3.97 14.96
N PHE A 45 -1.10 2.79 15.52
CA PHE A 45 -1.22 1.56 14.73
C PHE A 45 -2.31 1.64 13.64
N PHE A 46 -3.33 2.50 13.80
CA PHE A 46 -4.36 2.71 12.79
C PHE A 46 -3.77 3.28 11.48
N GLY A 47 -2.68 4.04 11.54
CA GLY A 47 -1.97 4.49 10.33
C GLY A 47 -1.41 3.31 9.53
N GLY A 48 -0.87 2.30 10.21
CA GLY A 48 -0.39 1.08 9.56
C GLY A 48 -1.54 0.26 8.96
N LEU A 49 -2.65 0.12 9.69
CA LEU A 49 -3.85 -0.55 9.17
C LEU A 49 -4.42 0.17 7.94
N ALA A 50 -4.34 1.51 7.91
CA ALA A 50 -4.74 2.29 6.75
C ALA A 50 -3.91 1.95 5.50
N ALA A 51 -2.59 1.78 5.69
CA ALA A 51 -1.70 1.35 4.63
C ALA A 51 -2.07 -0.06 4.12
N VAL A 52 -2.39 -1.01 5.01
CA VAL A 52 -2.88 -2.34 4.61
C VAL A 52 -4.15 -2.25 3.76
N ALA A 53 -5.12 -1.43 4.18
CA ALA A 53 -6.37 -1.23 3.44
C ALA A 53 -6.13 -0.60 2.04
N ALA A 54 -5.21 0.36 1.95
CA ALA A 54 -4.81 0.96 0.68
C ALA A 54 -4.12 -0.05 -0.23
N LEU A 55 -3.19 -0.85 0.30
CA LEU A 55 -2.45 -1.87 -0.45
C LEU A 55 -3.36 -2.95 -1.03
N LEU A 56 -4.37 -3.39 -0.28
CA LEU A 56 -5.40 -4.32 -0.78
C LEU A 56 -6.11 -3.80 -2.03
N TRP A 57 -6.47 -2.51 -2.02
CA TRP A 57 -7.03 -1.86 -3.20
C TRP A 57 -6.01 -1.75 -4.34
N GLY A 58 -4.79 -1.31 -4.04
CA GLY A 58 -3.73 -1.17 -5.04
C GLY A 58 -3.40 -2.47 -5.77
N THR A 59 -3.36 -3.60 -5.07
CA THR A 59 -3.12 -4.90 -5.70
C THR A 59 -4.22 -5.26 -6.69
N ASP A 60 -5.49 -5.00 -6.37
CA ASP A 60 -6.59 -5.24 -7.30
C ASP A 60 -6.54 -4.29 -8.50
N THR A 61 -6.18 -3.02 -8.29
CA THR A 61 -5.94 -2.06 -9.38
C THR A 61 -4.78 -2.51 -10.28
N ILE A 62 -3.67 -3.00 -9.73
CA ILE A 62 -2.55 -3.56 -10.52
C ILE A 62 -3.04 -4.74 -11.36
N LYS A 63 -3.79 -5.66 -10.76
CA LYS A 63 -4.37 -6.80 -11.48
C LYS A 63 -5.24 -6.32 -12.65
N HIS A 64 -6.12 -5.36 -12.41
CA HIS A 64 -7.02 -4.81 -13.42
C HIS A 64 -6.26 -4.08 -14.55
N LEU A 65 -5.18 -3.38 -14.22
CA LEU A 65 -4.29 -2.77 -15.21
C LEU A 65 -3.57 -3.84 -16.04
N CYS A 66 -3.07 -4.89 -15.38
CA CYS A 66 -2.22 -5.91 -16.01
C CYS A 66 -2.99 -6.97 -16.78
N SER A 67 -4.31 -7.12 -16.55
CA SER A 67 -5.17 -7.95 -17.41
C SER A 67 -5.21 -7.47 -18.87
N TYR A 68 -4.77 -6.24 -19.15
CA TYR A 68 -4.62 -5.71 -20.50
C TYR A 68 -3.25 -6.02 -21.15
N GLY A 69 -2.47 -6.95 -20.58
CA GLY A 69 -1.24 -7.48 -21.22
C GLY A 69 0.07 -6.80 -20.81
N LEU A 70 0.08 -6.01 -19.73
CA LEU A 70 1.26 -5.30 -19.22
C LEU A 70 2.17 -6.16 -18.33
N GLY A 71 2.43 -7.43 -18.69
CA GLY A 71 3.15 -8.37 -17.82
C GLY A 71 4.48 -7.86 -17.24
N THR A 72 5.17 -6.94 -17.92
CA THR A 72 6.43 -6.29 -17.47
C THR A 72 6.24 -4.90 -16.84
N GLY A 73 5.03 -4.33 -16.86
CA GLY A 73 4.69 -3.00 -16.36
C GLY A 73 4.28 -2.94 -14.89
N VAL A 74 4.18 -4.08 -14.20
CA VAL A 74 3.81 -4.12 -12.78
C VAL A 74 4.80 -3.35 -11.90
N PRO A 75 6.14 -3.49 -12.08
CA PRO A 75 7.07 -2.75 -11.24
C PRO A 75 7.00 -1.23 -11.44
N SER A 76 6.86 -0.78 -12.70
CA SER A 76 6.79 0.66 -13.00
C SER A 76 5.50 1.30 -12.49
N ALA A 77 4.36 0.59 -12.54
CA ALA A 77 3.10 1.06 -11.97
C ALA A 77 3.22 1.28 -10.46
N GLY A 78 3.83 0.34 -9.73
CA GLY A 78 4.08 0.49 -8.30
C GLY A 78 5.06 1.61 -7.95
N MET A 79 6.09 1.84 -8.78
CA MET A 79 7.03 2.95 -8.55
C MET A 79 6.41 4.32 -8.83
N ILE A 80 5.55 4.45 -9.85
CA ILE A 80 4.77 5.67 -10.10
C ILE A 80 3.79 5.91 -8.96
N ALA A 81 3.13 4.87 -8.47
CA ALA A 81 2.20 4.92 -7.32
C ALA A 81 2.88 5.55 -6.10
N LEU A 82 4.02 5.01 -5.67
CA LEU A 82 4.71 5.49 -4.48
C LEU A 82 5.45 6.81 -4.71
N GLY A 83 5.99 7.04 -5.92
CA GLY A 83 6.68 8.30 -6.26
C GLY A 83 5.73 9.50 -6.23
N SER A 84 4.59 9.38 -6.90
CA SER A 84 3.51 10.37 -6.81
C SER A 84 2.91 10.44 -5.40
N GLY A 85 2.82 9.28 -4.73
CA GLY A 85 2.30 9.13 -3.39
C GLY A 85 3.08 9.91 -2.33
N VAL A 86 4.41 9.86 -2.35
CA VAL A 86 5.25 10.63 -1.43
C VAL A 86 5.00 12.12 -1.59
N ILE A 87 4.95 12.63 -2.83
CA ILE A 87 4.70 14.04 -3.09
C ILE A 87 3.33 14.45 -2.54
N ALA A 88 2.28 13.69 -2.86
CA ALA A 88 0.93 13.97 -2.41
C ALA A 88 0.75 13.86 -0.88
N ALA A 89 1.41 12.88 -0.24
CA ALA A 89 1.39 12.70 1.20
C ALA A 89 2.05 13.89 1.91
N LEU A 90 3.23 14.32 1.44
CA LEU A 90 3.94 15.46 2.03
C LEU A 90 3.18 16.78 1.84
N VAL A 91 2.65 17.05 0.64
CA VAL A 91 1.83 18.24 0.39
C VAL A 91 0.57 18.21 1.27
N GLY A 92 -0.15 17.09 1.30
CA GLY A 92 -1.34 16.96 2.12
C GLY A 92 -1.05 17.15 3.61
N ALA A 93 0.03 16.57 4.14
CA ALA A 93 0.42 16.72 5.54
C ALA A 93 0.53 18.19 6.00
N THR A 94 0.85 19.13 5.10
CA THR A 94 0.94 20.57 5.42
C THR A 94 -0.41 21.22 5.74
N THR A 95 -1.52 20.53 5.47
CA THR A 95 -2.89 21.07 5.61
C THR A 95 -3.57 20.72 6.94
N GLY A 96 -2.79 20.26 7.92
CA GLY A 96 -3.29 19.97 9.27
C GLY A 96 -4.32 18.85 9.26
N ILE A 97 -5.51 19.08 9.83
CA ILE A 97 -6.57 18.06 9.93
C ILE A 97 -7.12 17.62 8.56
N PHE A 98 -6.98 18.45 7.53
CA PHE A 98 -7.42 18.13 6.18
C PHE A 98 -6.43 17.26 5.41
N ALA A 99 -5.28 16.91 6.02
CA ALA A 99 -4.20 16.21 5.36
C ALA A 99 -4.63 14.95 4.59
N PRO A 100 -5.40 14.00 5.16
CA PRO A 100 -5.80 12.81 4.42
C PRO A 100 -6.63 13.11 3.17
N ILE A 101 -7.52 14.10 3.25
CA ILE A 101 -8.38 14.52 2.12
C ILE A 101 -7.57 15.22 1.04
N VAL A 102 -6.71 16.16 1.43
CA VAL A 102 -5.85 16.87 0.48
C VAL A 102 -4.85 15.92 -0.18
N THR A 103 -4.31 14.96 0.56
CA THR A 103 -3.46 13.90 0.02
C THR A 103 -4.18 13.11 -1.09
N ILE A 104 -5.43 12.71 -0.88
CA ILE A 104 -6.22 12.02 -1.92
C ILE A 104 -6.41 12.91 -3.16
N ILE A 105 -6.79 14.17 -2.97
CA ILE A 105 -7.05 15.10 -4.08
C ILE A 105 -5.78 15.32 -4.91
N VAL A 106 -4.65 15.63 -4.24
CA VAL A 106 -3.37 15.88 -4.90
C VAL A 106 -2.88 14.62 -5.61
N ALA A 107 -2.98 13.46 -4.97
CA ALA A 107 -2.61 12.18 -5.57
C ALA A 107 -3.45 11.87 -6.81
N ALA A 108 -4.76 12.09 -6.75
CA ALA A 108 -5.66 11.87 -7.88
C ALA A 108 -5.29 12.74 -9.09
N ILE A 109 -4.93 14.01 -8.85
CA ILE A 109 -4.48 14.93 -9.90
C ILE A 109 -3.17 14.43 -10.52
N ILE A 110 -2.17 14.11 -9.71
CA ILE A 110 -0.86 13.64 -10.20
C ILE A 110 -1.03 12.34 -10.99
N GLY A 111 -1.76 11.36 -10.45
CA GLY A 111 -2.01 10.08 -11.10
C GLY A 111 -2.83 10.22 -12.38
N GLY A 112 -3.82 11.13 -12.41
CA GLY A 112 -4.60 11.43 -13.62
C GLY A 112 -3.75 12.05 -14.72
N VAL A 113 -2.87 13.00 -14.38
CA VAL A 113 -1.91 13.59 -15.34
C VAL A 113 -0.95 12.52 -15.85
N ALA A 114 -0.36 11.71 -14.98
CA ALA A 114 0.51 10.60 -15.36
C ALA A 114 -0.22 9.59 -16.26
N GLY A 115 -1.48 9.29 -15.94
CA GLY A 115 -2.38 8.47 -16.74
C GLY A 115 -2.60 9.01 -18.15
N ILE A 116 -2.90 10.31 -18.27
CA ILE A 116 -3.11 10.97 -19.57
C ILE A 116 -1.81 10.94 -20.38
N MET A 117 -0.68 11.21 -19.75
CA MET A 117 0.63 11.15 -20.41
C MET A 117 0.94 9.73 -20.90
N ALA A 118 0.77 8.72 -20.06
CA ALA A 118 1.00 7.33 -20.42
C ALA A 118 0.07 6.86 -21.55
N ASN A 119 -1.22 7.20 -21.48
CA ASN A 119 -2.18 6.72 -22.46
C ASN A 119 -2.10 7.47 -23.79
N HIS A 120 -2.05 8.80 -23.77
CA HIS A 120 -2.19 9.62 -24.98
C HIS A 120 -0.87 10.13 -25.56
N ILE A 121 0.16 10.34 -24.73
CA ILE A 121 1.47 10.85 -25.21
C ILE A 121 2.39 9.69 -25.55
N VAL A 122 2.55 8.74 -24.61
CA VAL A 122 3.35 7.52 -24.82
C VAL A 122 2.62 6.51 -25.71
N ARG A 123 1.31 6.68 -25.90
CA ARG A 123 0.46 5.82 -26.74
C ARG A 123 0.48 4.36 -26.30
N MET A 124 0.31 4.15 -25.00
CA MET A 124 0.07 2.80 -24.49
C MET A 124 -1.34 2.30 -24.87
N ASP A 125 -2.28 3.21 -25.13
CA ASP A 125 -3.64 2.92 -25.61
C ASP A 125 -4.41 1.86 -24.80
N ILE A 126 -4.25 1.90 -23.47
CA ILE A 126 -4.93 1.00 -22.53
C ILE A 126 -6.17 1.68 -21.95
N PRO A 127 -7.39 1.11 -22.13
CA PRO A 127 -8.64 1.76 -21.74
C PRO A 127 -8.72 2.18 -20.27
N VAL A 128 -8.12 1.40 -19.37
CA VAL A 128 -8.17 1.61 -17.92
C VAL A 128 -6.96 2.37 -17.37
N MET A 129 -6.04 2.83 -18.23
CA MET A 129 -4.75 3.40 -17.83
C MET A 129 -4.90 4.62 -16.91
N ILE A 130 -5.76 5.57 -17.32
CA ILE A 130 -5.94 6.82 -16.58
C ILE A 130 -6.53 6.54 -15.20
N ALA A 131 -7.62 5.77 -15.15
CA ALA A 131 -8.24 5.39 -13.89
C ALA A 131 -7.25 4.63 -12.99
N SER A 132 -6.56 3.61 -13.53
CA SER A 132 -5.64 2.78 -12.75
C SER A 132 -4.47 3.58 -12.19
N LEU A 133 -3.86 4.49 -12.97
CA LEU A 133 -2.77 5.33 -12.47
C LEU A 133 -3.25 6.40 -11.48
N THR A 134 -4.47 6.93 -11.65
CA THR A 134 -5.11 7.78 -10.63
C THR A 134 -5.28 7.03 -9.32
N GLU A 135 -5.86 5.83 -9.36
CA GLU A 135 -6.09 5.00 -8.17
C GLU A 135 -4.78 4.61 -7.50
N LEU A 136 -3.79 4.16 -8.27
CA LEU A 136 -2.48 3.76 -7.74
C LEU A 136 -1.74 4.93 -7.09
N ALA A 137 -1.82 6.13 -7.64
CA ALA A 137 -1.26 7.32 -7.00
C ALA A 137 -1.91 7.57 -5.63
N ILE A 138 -3.23 7.44 -5.52
CA ILE A 138 -3.95 7.58 -4.25
C ILE A 138 -3.53 6.48 -3.28
N VAL A 139 -3.45 5.22 -3.73
CA VAL A 139 -2.99 4.09 -2.89
C VAL A 139 -1.59 4.36 -2.36
N GLY A 140 -0.65 4.78 -3.22
CA GLY A 140 0.70 5.11 -2.81
C GLY A 140 0.71 6.24 -1.78
N ALA A 141 -0.08 7.28 -1.99
CA ALA A 141 -0.16 8.42 -1.08
C ALA A 141 -0.73 8.04 0.30
N MET A 142 -1.80 7.25 0.33
CA MET A 142 -2.43 6.78 1.56
C MET A 142 -1.53 5.77 2.30
N THR A 143 -0.79 4.94 1.56
CA THR A 143 0.21 4.03 2.14
C THR A 143 1.35 4.81 2.81
N VAL A 144 1.90 5.82 2.12
CA VAL A 144 2.96 6.67 2.67
C VAL A 144 2.47 7.44 3.90
N LEU A 145 1.32 8.11 3.79
CA LEU A 145 0.76 8.90 4.89
C LEU A 145 0.41 8.01 6.09
N GLY A 146 -0.16 6.83 5.86
CA GLY A 146 -0.51 5.86 6.90
C GLY A 146 0.71 5.33 7.66
N LEU A 147 1.74 4.87 6.94
CA LEU A 147 2.97 4.38 7.58
C LEU A 147 3.76 5.51 8.26
N ALA A 148 3.75 6.73 7.70
CA ALA A 148 4.33 7.89 8.36
C ALA A 148 3.57 8.24 9.65
N ALA A 149 2.23 8.19 9.62
CA ALA A 149 1.39 8.41 10.79
C ALA A 149 1.60 7.35 11.87
N MET A 150 1.81 6.09 11.49
CA MET A 150 2.17 5.02 12.42
C MET A 150 3.52 5.27 13.08
N THR A 151 4.48 5.79 12.32
CA THR A 151 5.83 6.07 12.81
C THR A 151 5.85 7.23 13.81
N ALA A 152 5.27 8.38 13.43
CA ALA A 152 5.30 9.60 14.25
C ALA A 152 4.14 9.70 15.26
N GLY A 153 3.12 8.86 15.13
CA GLY A 153 1.85 9.00 15.84
C GLY A 153 0.98 10.17 15.38
N THR A 154 1.31 10.80 14.27
CA THR A 154 0.52 11.87 13.63
C THR A 154 0.79 11.92 12.13
N PHE A 155 -0.22 12.30 11.34
CA PHE A 155 -0.07 12.59 9.91
C PHE A 155 0.21 14.07 9.61
N GLN A 156 0.26 14.92 10.64
CA GLN A 156 0.45 16.36 10.46
C GLN A 156 1.93 16.70 10.23
N PHE A 157 2.20 17.59 9.27
CA PHE A 157 3.56 17.88 8.81
C PHE A 157 4.54 18.24 9.91
N LEU A 158 4.13 19.07 10.88
CA LEU A 158 5.02 19.51 11.95
C LEU A 158 5.58 18.32 12.74
N GLY A 159 4.73 17.35 13.12
CA GLY A 159 5.17 16.15 13.82
C GLY A 159 5.90 15.14 12.95
N LEU A 160 5.93 15.32 11.63
CA LEU A 160 6.74 14.53 10.71
C LEU A 160 8.15 15.11 10.50
N ILE A 161 8.33 16.42 10.70
CA ILE A 161 9.61 17.11 10.55
C ILE A 161 10.32 17.42 11.87
N SER A 162 9.62 17.37 13.00
CA SER A 162 10.23 17.61 14.31
C SER A 162 10.40 16.33 15.10
N GLY A 163 11.53 16.23 15.79
CA GLY A 163 11.82 15.23 16.81
C GLY A 163 12.53 15.88 17.98
N THR A 164 12.86 15.09 19.00
CA THR A 164 13.57 15.59 20.18
C THR A 164 14.78 14.73 20.52
N ILE A 165 15.83 15.38 21.01
CA ILE A 165 17.01 14.72 21.57
C ILE A 165 17.29 15.26 22.96
N VAL A 166 17.94 14.46 23.79
CA VAL A 166 18.35 14.86 25.13
C VAL A 166 19.85 15.17 25.13
N ILE A 167 20.20 16.43 25.35
CA ILE A 167 21.59 16.88 25.51
C ILE A 167 21.78 17.31 26.96
N LEU A 168 22.64 16.60 27.70
CA LEU A 168 22.95 16.92 29.10
C LEU A 168 21.69 17.02 30.01
N GLY A 169 20.65 16.24 29.70
CA GLY A 169 19.38 16.23 30.43
C GLY A 169 18.34 17.26 29.95
N PHE A 170 18.68 18.11 28.98
CA PHE A 170 17.75 19.06 28.37
C PHE A 170 17.18 18.50 27.06
N VAL A 171 15.86 18.57 26.91
CA VAL A 171 15.16 18.20 25.68
C VAL A 171 15.30 19.34 24.67
N VAL A 172 15.88 19.05 23.51
CA VAL A 172 16.08 20.00 22.41
C VAL A 172 15.38 19.48 21.16
N GLU A 173 14.64 20.34 20.48
CA GLU A 173 14.02 20.01 19.19
C GLU A 173 15.10 19.85 18.11
N THR A 174 14.95 18.81 17.28
CA THR A 174 15.82 18.55 16.13
C THR A 174 14.97 18.16 14.93
N TYR A 175 15.41 18.60 13.76
CA TYR A 175 14.78 18.23 12.49
C TYR A 175 15.39 16.96 11.91
N GLU A 176 16.61 16.60 12.31
CA GLU A 176 17.33 15.41 11.81
C GLU A 176 16.75 14.12 12.40
N ALA A 177 16.38 14.12 13.69
CA ALA A 177 15.74 12.97 14.34
C ALA A 177 14.21 12.96 14.15
N SER A 178 13.75 13.20 12.92
CA SER A 178 12.33 13.19 12.55
C SER A 178 12.04 12.16 11.44
N VAL A 179 10.77 11.89 11.14
CA VAL A 179 10.40 10.93 10.09
C VAL A 179 10.93 11.38 8.72
N ILE A 180 10.85 12.68 8.43
CA ILE A 180 11.30 13.24 7.15
C ILE A 180 12.82 13.45 7.16
N GLY A 181 13.37 14.12 8.19
CA GLY A 181 14.81 14.41 8.26
C GLY A 181 15.66 13.17 8.45
N GLY A 182 15.16 12.17 9.18
CA GLY A 182 15.79 10.87 9.38
C GLY A 182 15.63 9.91 8.19
N SER A 183 15.10 10.39 7.06
CA SER A 183 14.92 9.62 5.83
C SER A 183 14.03 8.37 5.96
N ILE A 184 13.15 8.31 6.96
CA ILE A 184 12.24 7.16 7.16
C ILE A 184 11.24 7.04 6.01
N ILE A 185 10.90 8.15 5.36
CA ILE A 185 10.07 8.16 4.14
C ILE A 185 10.67 7.25 3.04
N ALA A 186 12.00 7.14 2.93
CA ALA A 186 12.64 6.25 1.96
C ALA A 186 12.38 4.76 2.28
N VAL A 187 12.39 4.40 3.56
CA VAL A 187 12.03 3.04 4.01
C VAL A 187 10.56 2.76 3.74
N ILE A 188 9.69 3.71 4.08
CA ILE A 188 8.24 3.63 3.80
C ILE A 188 7.97 3.45 2.31
N PHE A 189 8.67 4.23 1.47
CA PHE A 189 8.58 4.13 0.02
C PHE A 189 8.94 2.72 -0.46
N MET A 190 10.07 2.17 -0.02
CA MET A 190 10.52 0.85 -0.46
C MET A 190 9.58 -0.27 0.02
N LEU A 191 9.15 -0.21 1.28
CA LEU A 191 8.22 -1.18 1.85
C LEU A 191 6.86 -1.15 1.12
N GLY A 192 6.29 0.04 0.94
CA GLY A 192 5.02 0.21 0.22
C GLY A 192 5.12 -0.22 -1.24
N ALA A 193 6.22 0.10 -1.92
CA ALA A 193 6.46 -0.28 -3.31
C ALA A 193 6.57 -1.80 -3.47
N ILE A 194 7.29 -2.47 -2.59
CA ILE A 194 7.39 -3.94 -2.60
C ILE A 194 6.03 -4.55 -2.28
N ALA A 195 5.34 -4.06 -1.25
CA ALA A 195 4.08 -4.63 -0.79
C ALA A 195 2.97 -4.55 -1.85
N ILE A 196 2.86 -3.43 -2.58
CA ILE A 196 1.83 -3.28 -3.63
C ILE A 196 2.12 -4.17 -4.84
N GLN A 197 3.39 -4.32 -5.22
CA GLN A 197 3.81 -5.03 -6.44
C GLN A 197 3.92 -6.55 -6.22
N HIS A 198 4.43 -6.98 -5.07
CA HIS A 198 4.77 -8.38 -4.82
C HIS A 198 3.54 -9.28 -4.82
N SER A 199 2.44 -8.84 -4.22
CA SER A 199 1.23 -9.65 -4.06
C SER A 199 0.65 -10.11 -5.40
N PHE A 200 0.52 -9.21 -6.37
CA PHE A 200 0.07 -9.59 -7.71
C PHE A 200 1.15 -10.37 -8.46
N ASN A 201 2.41 -9.93 -8.42
CA ASN A 201 3.50 -10.60 -9.15
C ASN A 201 3.73 -12.05 -8.70
N ALA A 202 3.64 -12.32 -7.40
CA ALA A 202 3.80 -13.65 -6.83
C ALA A 202 2.60 -14.57 -7.09
N CYS A 203 1.42 -13.99 -7.33
CA CYS A 203 0.21 -14.74 -7.64
C CYS A 203 -0.09 -14.84 -9.15
N LEU A 204 0.71 -14.18 -10.00
CA LEU A 204 0.53 -14.13 -11.45
C LEU A 204 0.65 -15.54 -12.07
N GLY A 205 -0.35 -15.92 -12.86
CA GLY A 205 -0.33 -17.16 -13.64
C GLY A 205 -1.72 -17.70 -13.95
N PRO A 206 -1.83 -18.80 -14.71
CA PRO A 206 -3.11 -19.40 -15.12
C PRO A 206 -4.02 -19.83 -13.95
N GLY A 207 -3.47 -20.02 -12.75
CA GLY A 207 -4.18 -20.37 -11.52
C GLY A 207 -4.31 -19.21 -10.52
N GLU A 208 -4.24 -17.96 -10.97
CA GLU A 208 -4.50 -16.80 -10.10
C GLU A 208 -5.94 -16.82 -9.59
N LYS A 209 -6.09 -16.62 -8.27
CA LYS A 209 -7.39 -16.41 -7.63
C LYS A 209 -7.33 -15.16 -6.77
N GLN A 210 -8.35 -14.32 -6.92
CA GLN A 210 -8.40 -13.00 -6.29
C GLN A 210 -8.29 -13.07 -4.77
N ASP A 211 -8.88 -14.08 -4.13
CA ASP A 211 -8.82 -14.24 -2.68
C ASP A 211 -7.40 -14.52 -2.17
N ARG A 212 -6.63 -15.35 -2.87
CA ARG A 212 -5.22 -15.59 -2.57
C ARG A 212 -4.37 -14.33 -2.77
N THR A 213 -4.58 -13.63 -3.88
CA THR A 213 -3.85 -12.40 -4.21
C THR A 213 -4.11 -11.29 -3.19
N LEU A 214 -5.37 -11.06 -2.81
CA LEU A 214 -5.73 -10.10 -1.77
C LEU A 214 -5.20 -10.51 -0.40
N MET A 215 -5.22 -11.81 -0.07
CA MET A 215 -4.65 -12.28 1.20
C MET A 215 -3.13 -12.04 1.26
N LEU A 216 -2.41 -12.24 0.15
CA LEU A 216 -0.98 -11.93 0.07
C LEU A 216 -0.73 -10.42 0.16
N ALA A 217 -1.58 -9.58 -0.42
CA ALA A 217 -1.48 -8.13 -0.26
C ALA A 217 -1.67 -7.69 1.20
N ALA A 218 -2.62 -8.30 1.94
CA ALA A 218 -2.76 -8.06 3.37
C ALA A 218 -1.51 -8.50 4.14
N GLU A 219 -0.98 -9.69 3.85
CA GLU A 219 0.24 -10.22 4.46
C GLU A 219 1.43 -9.28 4.24
N CYS A 220 1.68 -8.84 3.01
CA CYS A 220 2.76 -7.91 2.68
C CYS A 220 2.58 -6.55 3.36
N GLY A 221 1.33 -6.09 3.48
CA GLY A 221 1.01 -4.87 4.23
C GLY A 221 1.36 -5.00 5.72
N PHE A 222 0.92 -6.07 6.39
CA PHE A 222 1.27 -6.30 7.79
C PHE A 222 2.76 -6.57 8.00
N LEU A 223 3.40 -7.27 7.06
CA LEU A 223 4.85 -7.47 7.05
C LEU A 223 5.58 -6.12 6.98
N SER A 224 5.08 -5.18 6.18
CA SER A 224 5.62 -3.82 6.08
C SER A 224 5.39 -3.00 7.36
N MET A 225 4.31 -3.25 8.09
CA MET A 225 4.07 -2.61 9.40
C MET A 225 5.06 -3.07 10.48
N ILE A 226 5.67 -4.26 10.39
CA ILE A 226 6.64 -4.74 11.40
C ILE A 226 7.89 -3.85 11.49
N PRO A 227 8.68 -3.62 10.42
CA PRO A 227 9.84 -2.75 10.49
C PRO A 227 9.44 -1.30 10.81
N ILE A 228 8.28 -0.82 10.35
CA ILE A 228 7.77 0.51 10.71
C ILE A 228 7.45 0.60 12.20
N ALA A 229 6.85 -0.43 12.80
CA ALA A 229 6.63 -0.47 14.24
C ALA A 229 7.95 -0.46 15.01
N ILE A 230 8.97 -1.20 14.56
CA ILE A 230 10.30 -1.20 15.18
C ILE A 230 10.91 0.20 15.11
N ILE A 231 10.83 0.87 13.95
CA ILE A 231 11.32 2.24 13.77
C ILE A 231 10.55 3.22 14.67
N SER A 232 9.24 3.02 14.87
CA SER A 232 8.40 3.91 15.68
C SER A 232 8.87 4.04 17.15
N PHE A 233 9.59 3.04 17.70
CA PHE A 233 10.19 3.15 19.05
C PHE A 233 11.15 4.33 19.20
N ALA A 234 11.70 4.86 18.10
CA ALA A 234 12.55 6.04 18.11
C ALA A 234 11.77 7.37 18.14
N PHE A 235 10.45 7.34 17.89
CA PHE A 235 9.63 8.55 17.67
C PHE A 235 8.45 8.68 18.63
N ILE A 236 7.87 7.54 19.06
CA ILE A 236 6.74 7.51 20.00
C ILE A 236 7.09 6.73 21.25
N ALA A 237 6.30 6.90 22.31
CA ALA A 237 6.52 6.21 23.57
C ALA A 237 6.50 4.68 23.41
N PHE A 238 7.20 4.00 24.33
CA PHE A 238 7.41 2.55 24.30
C PHE A 238 6.11 1.75 24.17
N LEU A 239 5.08 2.05 24.98
CA LEU A 239 3.83 1.28 24.97
C LEU A 239 3.07 1.43 23.63
N PRO A 240 2.83 2.65 23.09
CA PRO A 240 2.30 2.85 21.74
C PRO A 240 3.03 2.10 20.63
N ALA A 241 4.36 2.15 20.61
CA ALA A 241 5.18 1.43 19.63
C ALA A 241 5.03 -0.09 19.79
N LEU A 242 4.99 -0.59 21.04
CA LEU A 242 4.77 -2.00 21.33
C LEU A 242 3.39 -2.48 20.86
N ILE A 243 2.32 -1.70 21.09
CA ILE A 243 0.99 -2.03 20.57
C ILE A 243 1.03 -2.12 19.04
N SER A 244 1.66 -1.15 18.39
CA SER A 244 1.81 -1.13 16.94
C SER A 244 2.53 -2.38 16.44
N LEU A 245 3.61 -2.79 17.11
CA LEU A 245 4.34 -4.02 16.78
C LEU A 245 3.49 -5.28 16.98
N LEU A 246 2.76 -5.39 18.09
CA LEU A 246 1.89 -6.54 18.37
C LEU A 246 0.78 -6.67 17.33
N VAL A 247 0.14 -5.57 16.95
CA VAL A 247 -0.88 -5.55 15.89
C VAL A 247 -0.29 -5.99 14.56
N SER A 248 0.90 -5.50 14.19
CA SER A 248 1.61 -5.90 12.97
C SER A 248 1.90 -7.39 12.94
N VAL A 249 2.46 -7.95 14.02
CA VAL A 249 2.85 -9.37 14.10
C VAL A 249 1.64 -10.28 14.10
N ILE A 250 0.58 -9.95 14.85
CA ILE A 250 -0.65 -10.74 14.90
C ILE A 250 -1.33 -10.74 13.53
N GLY A 251 -1.46 -9.56 12.91
CA GLY A 251 -2.04 -9.40 11.57
C GLY A 251 -1.25 -10.16 10.51
N TRP A 252 0.09 -10.05 10.55
CA TRP A 252 0.98 -10.79 9.65
C TRP A 252 0.83 -12.30 9.82
N PHE A 253 0.91 -12.81 11.05
CA PHE A 253 0.79 -14.25 11.30
C PHE A 253 -0.54 -14.82 10.81
N TYR A 254 -1.65 -14.13 11.10
CA TYR A 254 -2.97 -14.54 10.62
C TYR A 254 -3.05 -14.56 9.09
N THR A 255 -2.65 -13.48 8.44
CA THR A 255 -2.72 -13.35 6.97
C THR A 255 -1.78 -14.30 6.26
N TYR A 256 -0.57 -14.53 6.80
CA TYR A 256 0.38 -15.52 6.30
C TYR A 256 -0.18 -16.94 6.35
N MET A 257 -0.72 -17.37 7.50
CA MET A 257 -1.32 -18.70 7.65
C MET A 257 -2.47 -18.91 6.66
N ARG A 258 -3.35 -17.90 6.51
CA ARG A 258 -4.45 -17.92 5.55
C ARG A 258 -3.97 -17.94 4.10
N TYR A 259 -2.92 -17.19 3.77
CA TYR A 259 -2.31 -17.24 2.44
C TYR A 259 -1.77 -18.64 2.12
N ILE A 260 -1.06 -19.28 3.06
CA ILE A 260 -0.54 -20.65 2.89
C ILE A 260 -1.67 -21.66 2.68
N GLU A 261 -2.78 -21.53 3.42
CA GLU A 261 -3.97 -22.39 3.21
C GLU A 261 -4.56 -22.22 1.80
N LEU A 262 -4.72 -20.98 1.33
CA LEU A 262 -5.24 -20.69 -0.02
C LEU A 262 -4.28 -21.17 -1.11
N ALA A 263 -2.96 -21.01 -0.91
CA ALA A 263 -1.95 -21.51 -1.82
C ALA A 263 -1.98 -23.05 -1.92
N LYS A 264 -2.11 -23.76 -0.79
CA LYS A 264 -2.24 -25.22 -0.77
C LYS A 264 -3.51 -25.70 -1.48
N ARG A 265 -4.65 -25.03 -1.26
CA ARG A 265 -5.91 -25.30 -1.97
C ARG A 265 -5.72 -25.22 -3.48
N ASP A 266 -5.05 -24.17 -3.95
CA ASP A 266 -4.89 -23.91 -5.38
C ASP A 266 -3.86 -24.85 -6.02
N ALA A 267 -2.79 -25.20 -5.28
CA ALA A 267 -1.84 -26.22 -5.73
C ALA A 267 -2.48 -27.61 -5.84
N TYR A 268 -3.33 -28.00 -4.88
CA TYR A 268 -4.06 -29.27 -4.93
C TYR A 268 -4.96 -29.37 -6.16
N ALA A 269 -5.70 -28.30 -6.49
CA ALA A 269 -6.55 -28.25 -7.68
C ALA A 269 -5.76 -28.38 -9.00
N TRP A 270 -4.46 -28.09 -8.98
CA TRP A 270 -3.58 -28.22 -10.15
C TRP A 270 -3.09 -29.65 -10.37
N LEU A 271 -3.05 -30.51 -9.34
CA LEU A 271 -2.69 -31.92 -9.49
C LEU A 271 -3.74 -32.72 -10.26
N ASP A 272 -4.99 -32.26 -10.26
CA ASP A 272 -6.09 -32.81 -11.05
C ASP A 272 -6.19 -32.17 -12.45
N ALA A 273 -5.36 -31.15 -12.76
CA ALA A 273 -5.35 -30.50 -14.06
C ALA A 273 -4.56 -31.35 -15.07
N GLN A 274 -5.19 -31.70 -16.19
CA GLN A 274 -4.49 -32.32 -17.32
C GLN A 274 -3.35 -31.39 -17.78
N PRO A 275 -2.16 -31.90 -18.11
CA PRO A 275 -1.09 -31.09 -18.67
C PRO A 275 -1.61 -30.31 -19.88
N ILE A 276 -1.15 -29.07 -20.04
CA ILE A 276 -1.42 -28.30 -21.26
C ILE A 276 -0.85 -29.14 -22.40
N LEU A 277 -1.73 -29.77 -23.18
CA LEU A 277 -1.35 -30.47 -24.39
C LEU A 277 -0.78 -29.41 -25.33
N GLU A 278 0.54 -29.33 -25.42
CA GLU A 278 1.19 -28.61 -26.50
C GLU A 278 0.61 -29.17 -27.81
N PRO A 279 0.13 -28.32 -28.73
CA PRO A 279 -0.35 -28.81 -30.01
C PRO A 279 0.79 -29.61 -30.65
N GLU A 280 0.50 -30.85 -31.05
CA GLU A 280 1.46 -31.70 -31.78
C GLU A 280 1.97 -30.92 -33.00
N GLY A 281 3.27 -30.59 -32.99
CA GLY A 281 3.90 -29.75 -34.00
C GLY A 281 4.26 -28.35 -33.50
N GLY A 282 4.95 -28.26 -32.36
CA GLY A 282 5.56 -27.02 -31.87
C GLY A 282 6.33 -26.29 -32.98
N ALA A 283 6.12 -24.97 -33.03
CA ALA A 283 6.85 -24.04 -33.88
C ALA A 283 8.30 -23.88 -33.42
#